data_AF-A0A820NWX0-F1
#
_entry.id   AF-A0A820NWX0-F1
#
_cell.length_a   1.000
_cell.length_b   1.000
_cell.length_c   1.000
_cell.angle_alpha   90.00
_cell.angle_beta   90.00
_cell.angle_gamma   90.00
#
_symmetry.space_group_name_H-M   'P 1'
#
loop_
_entity.id
_entity.type
_entity.pdbx_description
1 polymer ?
#
loop_
_entity_poly.entity_id
_entity_poly.type
_entity_poly.pdbx_seq_one_letter_code
_entity_poly.pdbx_strand_id
1 'polypeptide(L)'
;PSSLTEIISYVSQTLDAFVRARDLLSLFSEILLTDLLPLCSQLLVSSNVDEFSLCALCILNELLTELKLTDCVLPSHIQRDIKQELHQTFLSIICDRHILREEPIALLSLRFIQTIWTLIDHTSTPFSIQSQSNLISNLFTLIMQNKDKSTGTFVQGIASCLTTLSEQREIIQTMIEQGLVSIQLQLIQDQLASSSTDRSVMNILLELLSLLDRDLTYVLDVVKRALQVKKTGAGDSDLPSIAEKLLQVHKPLVTLVGPMINLLPNEDPSIAKIALHNLSLLTQLIGSEGKAILSKNHIHILSSMLRTSDTTKQKLLLRAIKRLISGDKRSLDVARSNTNSELTQTLQQLKKSAASEADAGLISHIDDLLHLLL
;
A
#
# COMPACT_ATOMS: atom_id res chain seq x y z
N PRO A 1 -18.89 20.92 22.29
CA PRO A 1 -18.46 21.14 20.89
C PRO A 1 -17.78 22.51 20.66
N SER A 2 -18.42 23.65 21.02
CA SER A 2 -17.87 25.00 20.83
C SER A 2 -16.56 25.25 21.62
N SER A 3 -16.49 24.77 22.88
CA SER A 3 -15.30 24.90 23.72
C SER A 3 -14.09 24.09 23.23
N LEU A 4 -14.31 22.89 22.68
CA LEU A 4 -13.23 22.05 22.15
C LEU A 4 -12.64 22.64 20.87
N THR A 5 -13.48 23.16 19.97
CA THR A 5 -13.02 23.86 18.77
C THR A 5 -12.25 25.14 19.10
N GLU A 6 -12.66 25.85 20.16
CA GLU A 6 -11.91 27.00 20.67
C GLU A 6 -10.55 26.59 21.23
N ILE A 7 -10.48 25.50 22.01
CA ILE A 7 -9.23 24.95 22.54
C ILE A 7 -8.30 24.50 21.41
N ILE A 8 -8.80 23.76 20.42
CA ILE A 8 -7.99 23.29 19.28
C ILE A 8 -7.49 24.48 18.45
N SER A 9 -8.37 25.45 18.17
CA SER A 9 -8.00 26.67 17.45
C SER A 9 -6.94 27.47 18.23
N TYR A 10 -7.10 27.60 19.54
CA TYR A 10 -6.12 28.26 20.40
C TYR A 10 -4.79 27.53 20.41
N VAL A 11 -4.79 26.20 20.58
CA VAL A 11 -3.58 25.38 20.55
C VAL A 11 -2.90 25.48 19.18
N SER A 12 -3.63 25.34 18.07
CA SER A 12 -3.09 25.47 16.71
C SER A 12 -2.47 26.85 16.46
N GLN A 13 -3.19 27.94 16.79
CA GLN A 13 -2.67 29.30 16.67
C GLN A 13 -1.45 29.54 17.55
N THR A 14 -1.43 28.94 18.74
CA THR A 14 -0.32 29.03 19.68
C THR A 14 0.90 28.28 19.13
N LEU A 15 0.72 27.05 18.63
CA LEU A 15 1.77 26.27 17.99
C LEU A 15 2.33 27.00 16.75
N ASP A 16 1.48 27.51 15.86
CA ASP A 16 1.86 28.24 14.65
C ASP A 16 2.59 29.56 14.97
N ALA A 17 2.11 30.31 15.96
CA ALA A 17 2.81 31.51 16.44
C ALA A 17 4.19 31.19 17.03
N PHE A 18 4.35 30.06 17.73
CA PHE A 18 5.62 29.64 18.30
C PHE A 18 6.61 29.10 17.28
N VAL A 19 6.14 28.33 16.31
CA VAL A 19 6.93 27.86 15.16
C VAL A 19 7.58 29.05 14.43
N ARG A 20 6.84 30.15 14.28
CA ARG A 20 7.34 31.37 13.61
C ARG A 20 8.35 32.15 14.46
N ALA A 21 8.36 31.96 15.79
CA ALA A 21 9.26 32.63 16.72
C ALA A 21 10.53 31.80 16.97
N ARG A 22 11.47 31.83 16.02
CA ARG A 22 12.68 30.99 16.00
C ARG A 22 13.54 31.04 17.28
N ASP A 23 13.54 32.17 17.99
CA ASP A 23 14.35 32.38 19.20
C ASP A 23 13.74 31.76 20.47
N LEU A 24 12.46 31.34 20.43
CA LEU A 24 11.74 30.76 21.58
C LEU A 24 11.61 29.22 21.50
N LEU A 25 12.16 28.60 20.45
CA LEU A 25 11.99 27.18 20.15
C LEU A 25 12.58 26.25 21.22
N SER A 26 13.67 26.63 21.89
CA SER A 26 14.25 25.84 22.98
C SER A 26 13.36 25.83 24.22
N LEU A 27 12.84 26.99 24.63
CA LEU A 27 11.91 27.11 25.76
C LEU A 27 10.61 26.35 25.49
N PHE A 28 10.11 26.44 24.26
CA PHE A 28 8.92 25.73 23.83
C PHE A 28 9.11 24.21 23.82
N SER A 29 10.27 23.72 23.39
CA SER A 29 10.57 22.29 23.43
C SER A 29 10.60 21.70 24.84
N GLU A 30 11.06 22.50 25.81
CA GLU A 30 11.05 22.12 27.22
C GLU A 30 9.61 22.01 27.71
N ILE A 31 8.79 23.06 27.50
CA ILE A 31 7.36 23.06 27.88
C ILE A 31 6.58 21.91 27.20
N LEU A 32 6.87 21.62 25.93
CA LEU A 32 6.26 20.50 25.23
C LEU A 32 6.55 19.17 25.93
N LEU A 33 7.83 18.90 26.21
CA LEU A 33 8.28 17.64 26.79
C LEU A 33 7.92 17.51 28.27
N THR A 34 7.99 18.59 29.05
CA THR A 34 7.77 18.56 30.51
C THR A 34 6.32 18.71 30.91
N ASP A 35 5.52 19.46 30.14
CA ASP A 35 4.17 19.85 30.55
C ASP A 35 3.11 19.28 29.61
N LEU A 36 3.18 19.61 28.31
CA LEU A 36 2.10 19.30 27.37
C LEU A 36 1.96 17.80 27.10
N LEU A 37 3.06 17.11 26.76
CA LEU A 37 3.02 15.68 26.46
C LEU A 37 2.62 14.85 27.69
N PRO A 38 3.19 15.07 28.90
CA PRO A 38 2.73 14.36 30.09
C PRO A 38 1.23 14.58 30.38
N LEU A 39 0.70 15.78 30.18
CA LEU A 39 -0.73 16.05 30.31
C LEU A 39 -1.55 15.24 29.28
N CYS A 40 -1.12 15.22 28.01
CA CYS A 40 -1.79 14.45 26.96
C CYS A 40 -1.79 12.95 27.28
N SER A 41 -0.68 12.42 27.82
CA SER A 41 -0.58 11.03 28.26
C SER A 41 -1.58 10.71 29.37
N GLN A 42 -1.70 11.59 30.38
CA GLN A 42 -2.69 11.44 31.45
C GLN A 42 -4.13 11.47 30.93
N LEU A 43 -4.44 12.35 29.99
CA LEU A 43 -5.76 12.45 29.37
C LEU A 43 -6.14 11.17 28.62
N LEU A 44 -5.20 10.57 27.87
CA LEU A 44 -5.43 9.31 27.14
C LEU A 44 -5.65 8.11 28.07
N VAL A 45 -4.97 8.09 29.22
CA VAL A 45 -5.07 6.99 30.20
C VAL A 45 -6.28 7.13 31.12
N SER A 46 -6.90 8.31 31.17
CA SER A 46 -8.01 8.65 32.06
C SER A 46 -9.25 7.76 31.91
N SER A 47 -10.11 7.75 32.93
CA SER A 47 -11.35 6.97 32.97
C SER A 47 -12.49 7.57 32.14
N ASN A 48 -12.48 8.89 31.90
CA ASN A 48 -13.44 9.56 31.02
C ASN A 48 -12.89 9.53 29.58
N VAL A 49 -12.95 8.34 28.99
CA VAL A 49 -12.15 7.99 27.81
C VAL A 49 -12.50 8.88 26.62
N ASP A 50 -13.77 9.20 26.36
CA ASP A 50 -14.12 9.73 25.04
C ASP A 50 -13.79 11.23 24.87
N GLU A 51 -14.16 12.09 25.82
CA GLU A 51 -13.90 13.54 25.71
C GLU A 51 -12.41 13.88 25.87
N PHE A 52 -11.74 13.26 26.84
CA PHE A 52 -10.32 13.52 27.10
C PHE A 52 -9.41 12.89 26.05
N SER A 53 -9.74 11.70 25.53
CA SER A 53 -8.98 11.13 24.41
C SER A 53 -9.18 11.93 23.14
N LEU A 54 -10.39 12.42 22.88
CA LEU A 54 -10.65 13.31 21.75
C LEU A 54 -9.78 14.56 21.84
N CYS A 55 -9.77 15.24 22.99
CA CYS A 55 -8.96 16.43 23.21
C CYS A 55 -7.47 16.15 23.02
N ALA A 56 -6.95 15.11 23.67
CA ALA A 56 -5.54 14.73 23.56
C ALA A 56 -5.14 14.36 22.13
N LEU A 57 -5.93 13.55 21.44
CA LEU A 57 -5.65 13.15 20.05
C LEU A 57 -5.70 14.34 19.09
N CYS A 58 -6.60 15.30 19.29
CA CYS A 58 -6.62 16.52 18.49
C CYS A 58 -5.33 17.34 18.67
N ILE A 59 -4.91 17.56 19.92
CA ILE A 59 -3.67 18.28 20.24
C ILE A 59 -2.45 17.57 19.63
N LEU A 60 -2.36 16.26 19.80
CA LEU A 60 -1.26 15.45 19.29
C LEU A 60 -1.18 15.45 17.75
N ASN A 61 -2.32 15.32 17.06
CA ASN A 61 -2.36 15.38 15.59
C ASN A 61 -1.98 16.76 15.06
N GLU A 62 -2.38 17.83 15.75
CA GLU A 62 -1.98 19.19 15.39
C GLU A 62 -0.48 19.39 15.57
N LEU A 63 0.07 18.95 16.70
CA LEU A 63 1.51 18.96 16.97
C LEU A 63 2.29 18.21 15.89
N LEU A 64 1.84 17.01 15.51
CA LEU A 64 2.47 16.23 14.44
C LEU A 64 2.40 16.92 13.07
N THR A 65 1.29 17.60 12.79
CA THR A 65 1.11 18.34 11.54
C THR A 65 2.10 19.50 11.48
N GLU A 66 2.22 20.26 12.58
CA GLU A 66 3.20 21.33 12.70
C GLU A 66 4.64 20.81 12.62
N LEU A 67 4.98 19.71 13.31
CA LEU A 67 6.30 19.09 13.21
C LEU A 67 6.65 18.69 11.77
N LYS A 68 5.67 18.17 11.01
CA LYS A 68 5.85 17.81 9.61
C LYS A 68 6.09 19.04 8.71
N LEU A 69 5.41 20.15 8.99
CA LEU A 69 5.60 21.40 8.25
C LEU A 69 6.91 22.11 8.63
N THR A 70 7.44 21.84 9.81
CA THR A 70 8.56 22.56 10.44
C THR A 70 9.85 21.74 10.55
N ASP A 71 9.99 20.68 9.74
CA ASP A 71 11.19 19.84 9.67
C ASP A 71 12.49 20.68 9.49
N CYS A 72 12.39 21.93 9.03
CA CYS A 72 13.50 22.86 8.83
C CYS A 72 13.75 23.90 9.96
N VAL A 73 12.91 23.97 11.01
CA VAL A 73 12.89 25.12 11.94
C VAL A 73 13.41 24.77 13.35
N LEU A 74 13.09 23.58 13.86
CA LEU A 74 13.56 23.10 15.17
C LEU A 74 14.97 22.49 15.08
N PRO A 75 15.84 22.64 16.11
CA PRO A 75 17.09 21.90 16.20
C PRO A 75 16.87 20.37 16.12
N SER A 76 17.74 19.67 15.38
CA SER A 76 17.59 18.24 15.09
C SER A 76 17.50 17.34 16.34
N HIS A 77 18.22 17.69 17.40
CA HIS A 77 18.16 16.95 18.68
C HIS A 77 16.79 17.08 19.36
N ILE A 78 16.21 18.28 19.35
CA ILE A 78 14.88 18.54 19.91
C ILE A 78 13.79 17.81 19.12
N GLN A 79 13.84 17.89 17.79
CA GLN A 79 12.91 17.16 16.94
C GLN A 79 12.97 15.66 17.20
N ARG A 80 14.18 15.12 17.35
CA ARG A 80 14.39 13.70 17.66
C ARG A 80 13.78 13.33 19.01
N ASP A 81 14.01 14.13 20.05
CA ASP A 81 13.53 13.83 21.40
C ASP A 81 11.99 13.89 21.46
N ILE A 82 11.36 14.88 20.82
CA ILE A 82 9.89 14.96 20.69
C ILE A 82 9.33 13.77 19.88
N LYS A 83 9.93 13.44 18.74
CA LYS A 83 9.52 12.29 17.90
C LYS A 83 9.65 10.97 18.68
N GLN A 84 10.69 10.83 19.49
CA GLN A 84 10.90 9.65 20.34
C GLN A 84 9.85 9.54 21.45
N GLU A 85 9.53 10.63 22.13
CA GLU A 85 8.48 10.65 23.17
C GLU A 85 7.11 10.33 22.57
N LEU A 86 6.78 10.94 21.43
CA LEU A 86 5.55 10.66 20.67
C LEU A 86 5.46 9.18 20.24
N HIS A 87 6.59 8.58 19.85
CA HIS A 87 6.65 7.17 19.52
C HIS A 87 6.46 6.25 20.72
N GLN A 88 7.30 6.41 21.74
CA GLN A 88 7.43 5.44 22.83
C GLN A 88 6.23 5.48 23.76
N THR A 89 5.77 6.69 24.08
CA THR A 89 4.69 6.90 25.05
C THR A 89 3.32 6.76 24.40
N PHE A 90 3.09 7.41 23.25
CA PHE A 90 1.73 7.55 22.72
C PHE A 90 1.32 6.45 21.75
N LEU A 91 2.23 5.95 20.92
CA LEU A 91 1.87 4.94 19.92
C LEU A 91 1.31 3.68 20.59
N SER A 92 1.94 3.20 21.65
CA SER A 92 1.48 2.03 22.42
C SER A 92 0.09 2.26 23.03
N ILE A 93 -0.11 3.38 23.73
CA ILE A 93 -1.39 3.76 24.35
C ILE A 93 -2.51 3.84 23.30
N ILE A 94 -2.24 4.49 22.17
CA ILE A 94 -3.21 4.68 21.08
C ILE A 94 -3.58 3.34 20.43
N CYS A 95 -2.59 2.51 20.13
CA CYS A 95 -2.79 1.17 19.59
C CYS A 95 -3.63 0.29 20.52
N ASP A 96 -3.39 0.35 21.83
CA ASP A 96 -4.01 -0.57 22.79
C ASP A 96 -5.41 -0.11 23.24
N ARG A 97 -5.67 1.20 23.34
CA ARG A 97 -6.87 1.72 23.99
C ARG A 97 -7.84 2.50 23.09
N HIS A 98 -7.34 3.08 22.00
CA HIS A 98 -8.07 4.11 21.26
C HIS A 98 -8.37 3.75 19.82
N ILE A 99 -7.53 2.92 19.18
CA ILE A 99 -7.70 2.58 17.76
C ILE A 99 -9.03 1.86 17.48
N LEU A 100 -9.50 1.00 18.38
CA LEU A 100 -10.75 0.23 18.24
C LEU A 100 -12.01 0.98 18.71
N ARG A 101 -11.90 2.28 19.02
CA ARG A 101 -13.05 3.09 19.46
C ARG A 101 -13.93 3.50 18.28
N GLU A 102 -15.07 4.12 18.57
CA GLU A 102 -15.92 4.70 17.52
C GLU A 102 -15.32 6.00 16.95
N GLU A 103 -15.84 6.43 15.80
CA GLU A 103 -15.48 7.72 15.22
C GLU A 103 -15.94 8.87 16.14
N PRO A 104 -15.15 9.96 16.29
CA PRO A 104 -13.94 10.30 15.52
C PRO A 104 -12.61 9.80 16.11
N ILE A 105 -12.63 9.14 17.28
CA ILE A 105 -11.42 8.77 18.03
C ILE A 105 -10.55 7.79 17.23
N ALA A 106 -11.15 6.76 16.62
CA ALA A 106 -10.41 5.83 15.79
C ALA A 106 -9.77 6.51 14.57
N LEU A 107 -10.47 7.43 13.91
CA LEU A 107 -9.94 8.16 12.76
C LEU A 107 -8.74 9.05 13.15
N LEU A 108 -8.83 9.75 14.28
CA LEU A 108 -7.73 10.55 14.80
C LEU A 108 -6.54 9.69 15.25
N SER A 109 -6.82 8.49 15.78
CA SER A 109 -5.80 7.49 16.12
C SER A 109 -5.05 7.01 14.88
N LEU A 110 -5.78 6.68 13.79
CA LEU A 110 -5.19 6.29 12.50
C LEU A 110 -4.32 7.41 11.92
N ARG A 111 -4.80 8.66 11.93
CA ARG A 111 -4.03 9.82 11.46
C ARG A 111 -2.77 10.03 12.29
N PHE A 112 -2.86 9.89 13.60
CA PHE A 112 -1.70 9.97 14.50
C PHE A 112 -0.67 8.91 14.11
N ILE A 113 -1.07 7.64 14.06
CA ILE A 113 -0.22 6.48 13.73
C ILE A 113 0.45 6.69 12.38
N GLN A 114 -0.32 7.06 11.35
CA GLN A 114 0.22 7.31 10.02
C GLN A 114 1.29 8.41 10.05
N THR A 115 0.98 9.54 10.68
CA THR A 115 1.87 10.72 10.65
C THR A 115 3.15 10.45 11.44
N ILE A 116 3.04 9.89 12.66
CA ILE A 116 4.20 9.56 13.47
C ILE A 116 5.08 8.51 12.78
N TRP A 117 4.47 7.53 12.10
CA TRP A 117 5.21 6.51 11.34
C TRP A 117 6.01 7.13 10.20
N THR A 118 5.50 8.14 9.50
CA THR A 118 6.27 8.82 8.43
C THR A 118 7.38 9.73 8.95
N LEU A 119 7.30 10.19 10.21
CA LEU A 119 8.23 11.18 10.77
C LEU A 119 9.43 10.55 11.48
N ILE A 120 9.33 9.28 11.88
CA ILE A 120 10.34 8.58 12.68
C ILE A 120 11.35 7.88 11.78
N ASP A 121 12.62 7.97 12.16
CA ASP A 121 13.67 7.10 11.62
C ASP A 121 13.65 5.74 12.33
N HIS A 122 12.97 4.80 11.68
CA HIS A 122 12.76 3.44 12.14
C HIS A 122 14.04 2.62 12.29
N THR A 123 15.18 3.07 11.76
CA THR A 123 16.48 2.41 11.97
C THR A 123 17.01 2.60 13.40
N SER A 124 16.54 3.63 14.09
CA SER A 124 17.07 4.07 15.39
C SER A 124 16.13 3.84 16.57
N THR A 125 14.85 3.58 16.31
CA THR A 125 13.81 3.39 17.34
C THR A 125 12.94 2.18 17.02
N PRO A 126 13.36 0.96 17.42
CA PRO A 126 12.60 -0.24 17.11
C PRO A 126 11.24 -0.19 17.83
N PHE A 127 10.16 -0.22 17.06
CA PHE A 127 8.82 -0.45 17.59
C PHE A 127 8.71 -1.92 18.02
N SER A 128 8.22 -2.21 19.23
CA SER A 128 8.26 -3.58 19.75
C SER A 128 7.45 -4.52 18.87
N ILE A 129 7.96 -5.74 18.62
CA ILE A 129 7.29 -6.75 17.79
C ILE A 129 5.87 -7.05 18.32
N GLN A 130 5.70 -7.06 19.64
CA GLN A 130 4.38 -7.28 20.24
C GLN A 130 3.42 -6.13 19.89
N SER A 131 3.87 -4.88 20.01
CA SER A 131 3.08 -3.70 19.67
C SER A 131 2.76 -3.63 18.18
N GLN A 132 3.71 -4.03 17.32
CA GLN A 132 3.50 -4.20 15.87
C GLN A 132 2.38 -5.22 15.59
N SER A 133 2.48 -6.39 16.21
CA SER A 133 1.51 -7.46 16.01
C SER A 133 0.11 -7.06 16.47
N ASN A 134 0.00 -6.35 17.61
CA ASN A 134 -1.28 -5.87 18.15
C ASN A 134 -1.89 -4.78 17.26
N LEU A 135 -1.07 -3.83 16.79
CA LEU A 135 -1.50 -2.79 15.87
C LEU A 135 -2.10 -3.39 14.60
N ILE A 136 -1.41 -4.34 13.96
CA ILE A 136 -1.89 -5.00 12.74
C ILE A 136 -3.21 -5.73 13.01
N SER A 137 -3.28 -6.49 14.10
CA SER A 137 -4.50 -7.21 14.50
C SER A 137 -5.67 -6.26 14.74
N ASN A 138 -5.42 -5.11 15.36
CA ASN A 138 -6.44 -4.09 15.60
C ASN A 138 -6.91 -3.42 14.30
N LEU A 139 -6.00 -3.11 13.36
CA LEU A 139 -6.38 -2.58 12.05
C LEU A 139 -7.23 -3.57 11.24
N PHE A 140 -6.87 -4.86 11.28
CA PHE A 140 -7.66 -5.91 10.64
C PHE A 140 -9.03 -6.05 11.30
N THR A 141 -9.09 -5.97 12.64
CA THR A 141 -10.35 -5.97 13.39
C THR A 141 -11.23 -4.78 12.99
N LEU A 142 -10.67 -3.58 12.82
CA LEU A 142 -11.42 -2.40 12.36
C LEU A 142 -12.03 -2.60 10.97
N ILE A 143 -11.27 -3.17 10.04
CA ILE A 143 -11.77 -3.52 8.70
C ILE A 143 -12.95 -4.47 8.83
N MET A 144 -12.80 -5.51 9.64
CA MET A 144 -13.83 -6.53 9.83
C MET A 144 -15.09 -5.96 10.48
N GLN A 145 -14.96 -5.06 11.45
CA GLN A 145 -16.07 -4.40 12.14
C GLN A 145 -16.82 -3.40 11.25
N ASN A 146 -16.14 -2.84 10.25
CA ASN A 146 -16.70 -1.78 9.39
C ASN A 146 -16.90 -2.24 7.94
N LYS A 147 -17.03 -3.55 7.69
CA LYS A 147 -17.25 -4.10 6.34
C LYS A 147 -18.45 -3.49 5.63
N ASP A 148 -19.53 -3.24 6.35
CA ASP A 148 -20.77 -2.68 5.79
C ASP A 148 -20.66 -1.17 5.49
N LYS A 149 -19.61 -0.51 6.01
CA LYS A 149 -19.27 0.90 5.76
C LYS A 149 -18.11 1.03 4.79
N SER A 150 -18.04 0.13 3.80
CA SER A 150 -16.91 -0.07 2.86
C SER A 150 -16.53 1.15 2.00
N THR A 151 -17.32 2.23 2.07
CA THR A 151 -17.08 3.50 1.38
C THR A 151 -17.01 4.65 2.40
N GLY A 152 -15.90 5.37 2.46
CA GLY A 152 -15.78 6.55 3.33
C GLY A 152 -14.35 6.88 3.76
N THR A 153 -14.21 8.04 4.42
CA THR A 153 -12.94 8.54 4.96
C THR A 153 -12.31 7.60 5.97
N PHE A 154 -13.12 6.81 6.69
CA PHE A 154 -12.63 5.84 7.67
C PHE A 154 -11.90 4.66 7.02
N VAL A 155 -12.51 4.02 6.02
CA VAL A 155 -11.89 2.91 5.27
C VAL A 155 -10.64 3.40 4.53
N GLN A 156 -10.69 4.62 3.98
CA GLN A 156 -9.51 5.25 3.39
C GLN A 156 -8.39 5.45 4.43
N GLY A 157 -8.72 5.91 5.64
CA GLY A 157 -7.77 6.07 6.74
C GLY A 157 -7.11 4.74 7.14
N ILE A 158 -7.87 3.65 7.19
CA ILE A 158 -7.31 2.32 7.49
C ILE A 158 -6.40 1.84 6.34
N ALA A 159 -6.86 1.95 5.09
CA ALA A 159 -6.07 1.55 3.92
C ALA A 159 -4.75 2.32 3.85
N SER A 160 -4.79 3.65 4.02
CA SER A 160 -3.61 4.51 4.02
C SER A 160 -2.66 4.21 5.19
N CYS A 161 -3.21 3.86 6.36
CA CYS A 161 -2.41 3.41 7.51
C CYS A 161 -1.68 2.09 7.19
N LEU A 162 -2.39 1.07 6.68
CA LEU A 162 -1.79 -0.20 6.28
C LEU A 162 -0.72 -0.02 5.20
N THR A 163 -1.00 0.80 4.18
CA THR A 163 -0.01 1.19 3.17
C THR A 163 1.20 1.78 3.87
N THR A 164 1.06 2.84 4.65
CA THR A 164 2.17 3.52 5.34
C THR A 164 3.02 2.58 6.20
N LEU A 165 2.38 1.69 6.97
CA LEU A 165 3.07 0.71 7.82
C LEU A 165 3.88 -0.30 7.01
N SER A 166 3.41 -0.69 5.82
CA SER A 166 4.07 -1.65 4.93
C SER A 166 5.39 -1.16 4.32
N GLU A 167 5.88 0.04 4.65
CA GLU A 167 7.22 0.48 4.21
C GLU A 167 8.35 -0.37 4.82
N GLN A 168 8.08 -1.02 5.96
CA GLN A 168 9.02 -1.91 6.61
C GLN A 168 8.78 -3.38 6.23
N ARG A 169 9.87 -4.09 5.92
CA ARG A 169 9.82 -5.51 5.54
C ARG A 169 9.28 -6.41 6.65
N GLU A 170 9.67 -6.15 7.90
CA GLU A 170 9.21 -6.91 9.07
C GLU A 170 7.69 -6.76 9.29
N ILE A 171 7.16 -5.57 9.04
CA ILE A 171 5.74 -5.27 9.14
C ILE A 171 4.96 -5.99 8.04
N ILE A 172 5.41 -5.92 6.78
CA ILE A 172 4.77 -6.69 5.69
C ILE A 172 4.72 -8.17 6.05
N GLN A 173 5.84 -8.73 6.51
CA GLN A 173 5.88 -10.14 6.90
C GLN A 173 4.83 -10.45 7.98
N THR A 174 4.79 -9.65 9.05
CA THR A 174 3.81 -9.81 10.13
C THR A 174 2.37 -9.68 9.64
N MET A 175 2.11 -8.74 8.72
CA MET A 175 0.80 -8.56 8.10
C MET A 175 0.38 -9.80 7.30
N ILE A 176 1.28 -10.38 6.49
CA ILE A 176 1.01 -11.62 5.74
C ILE A 176 0.68 -12.77 6.69
N GLU A 177 1.47 -12.95 7.75
CA GLU A 177 1.25 -13.98 8.77
C GLU A 177 -0.10 -13.82 9.48
N GLN A 178 -0.60 -12.59 9.64
CA GLN A 178 -1.91 -12.29 10.22
C GLN A 178 -3.07 -12.30 9.20
N GLY A 179 -2.81 -12.62 7.93
CA GLY A 179 -3.85 -12.80 6.92
C GLY A 179 -4.09 -11.62 5.97
N LEU A 180 -3.11 -10.72 5.79
CA LEU A 180 -3.17 -9.59 4.85
C LEU A 180 -3.75 -9.96 3.48
N VAL A 181 -3.24 -11.03 2.88
CA VAL A 181 -3.62 -11.45 1.52
C VAL A 181 -5.14 -11.64 1.39
N SER A 182 -5.78 -12.23 2.40
CA SER A 182 -7.22 -12.49 2.39
C SER A 182 -8.04 -11.21 2.53
N ILE A 183 -7.61 -10.31 3.43
CA ILE A 183 -8.27 -9.04 3.70
C ILE A 183 -8.14 -8.12 2.50
N GLN A 184 -6.93 -8.02 1.95
CA GLN A 184 -6.64 -7.20 0.80
C GLN A 184 -7.38 -7.66 -0.45
N LEU A 185 -7.41 -8.97 -0.71
CA LEU A 185 -8.19 -9.53 -1.80
C LEU A 185 -9.66 -9.13 -1.69
N GLN A 186 -10.25 -9.29 -0.50
CA GLN A 186 -11.62 -8.90 -0.23
C GLN A 186 -11.84 -7.40 -0.48
N LEU A 187 -11.03 -6.54 0.14
CA LEU A 187 -11.21 -5.09 0.04
C LEU A 187 -11.08 -4.59 -1.39
N ILE A 188 -10.10 -5.08 -2.17
CA ILE A 188 -9.95 -4.71 -3.58
C ILE A 188 -11.19 -5.14 -4.37
N GLN A 189 -11.70 -6.35 -4.14
CA GLN A 189 -12.92 -6.82 -4.82
C GLN A 189 -14.15 -5.98 -4.46
N ASP A 190 -14.29 -5.60 -3.18
CA ASP A 190 -15.39 -4.74 -2.72
C ASP A 190 -15.35 -3.36 -3.40
N GLN A 191 -14.17 -2.74 -3.48
CA GLN A 191 -14.01 -1.45 -4.16
C GLN A 191 -14.29 -1.55 -5.67
N LEU A 192 -13.85 -2.63 -6.32
CA LEU A 192 -14.09 -2.85 -7.75
C LEU A 192 -15.54 -3.21 -8.09
N ALA A 193 -16.26 -3.81 -7.14
CA ALA A 193 -17.69 -4.11 -7.28
C ALA A 193 -18.56 -2.87 -7.06
N SER A 194 -18.05 -1.86 -6.36
CA SER A 194 -18.75 -0.59 -6.20
C SER A 194 -18.89 0.09 -7.57
N SER A 195 -20.13 0.36 -7.99
CA SER A 195 -20.41 1.04 -9.26
C SER A 195 -20.12 2.54 -9.21
N SER A 196 -19.57 3.06 -8.11
CA SER A 196 -19.31 4.48 -7.94
C SER A 196 -17.95 4.85 -8.53
N THR A 197 -17.94 5.89 -9.35
CA THR A 197 -16.70 6.57 -9.78
C THR A 197 -16.27 7.65 -8.79
N ASP A 198 -16.74 7.56 -7.54
CA ASP A 198 -16.47 8.54 -6.51
C ASP A 198 -14.97 8.61 -6.21
N ARG A 199 -14.46 9.83 -6.07
CA ARG A 199 -13.04 10.08 -5.80
C ARG A 199 -12.54 9.38 -4.54
N SER A 200 -13.39 9.24 -3.52
CA SER A 200 -13.08 8.50 -2.30
C SER A 200 -12.81 7.02 -2.57
N VAL A 201 -13.67 6.36 -3.35
CA VAL A 201 -13.48 4.96 -3.76
C VAL A 201 -12.23 4.79 -4.60
N MET A 202 -11.96 5.70 -5.54
CA MET A 202 -10.73 5.68 -6.33
C MET A 202 -9.48 5.84 -5.46
N ASN A 203 -9.52 6.72 -4.46
CA ASN A 203 -8.42 6.89 -3.51
C ASN A 203 -8.21 5.63 -2.65
N ILE A 204 -9.29 5.01 -2.16
CA ILE A 204 -9.21 3.75 -1.40
C ILE A 204 -8.60 2.66 -2.28
N LEU A 205 -9.08 2.52 -3.52
CA LEU A 205 -8.55 1.55 -4.46
C LEU A 205 -7.06 1.79 -4.72
N LEU A 206 -6.64 3.04 -4.93
CA LEU A 206 -5.22 3.38 -5.14
C LEU A 206 -4.36 2.99 -3.94
N GLU A 207 -4.82 3.24 -2.70
CA GLU A 207 -4.12 2.82 -1.48
C GLU A 207 -4.02 1.29 -1.39
N LEU A 208 -5.10 0.57 -1.65
CA LEU A 208 -5.11 -0.90 -1.61
C LEU A 208 -4.24 -1.52 -2.70
N LEU A 209 -4.18 -0.92 -3.89
CA LEU A 209 -3.26 -1.34 -4.95
C LEU A 209 -1.80 -1.03 -4.61
N SER A 210 -1.55 0.04 -3.85
CA SER A 210 -0.22 0.39 -3.35
C SER A 210 0.27 -0.57 -2.29
N LEU A 211 -0.62 -0.97 -1.38
CA LEU A 211 -0.35 -2.05 -0.44
C LEU A 211 -0.06 -3.37 -1.18
N LEU A 212 -0.76 -3.66 -2.28
CA LEU A 212 -0.60 -4.91 -3.05
C LEU A 212 0.76 -4.94 -3.73
N ASP A 213 1.17 -3.80 -4.26
CA ASP A 213 2.46 -3.61 -4.90
C ASP A 213 3.61 -3.86 -3.91
N ARG A 214 3.48 -3.32 -2.70
CA ARG A 214 4.46 -3.52 -1.61
C ARG A 214 4.53 -4.98 -1.17
N ASP A 215 3.38 -5.62 -0.97
CA ASP A 215 3.26 -7.04 -0.62
C ASP A 215 3.92 -7.95 -1.69
N LEU A 216 3.51 -7.81 -2.94
CA LEU A 216 4.05 -8.62 -4.04
C LEU A 216 5.54 -8.35 -4.29
N THR A 217 6.00 -7.12 -4.15
CA THR A 217 7.42 -6.78 -4.26
C THR A 217 8.24 -7.44 -3.16
N TYR A 218 7.74 -7.43 -1.92
CA TYR A 218 8.36 -8.16 -0.82
C TYR A 218 8.48 -9.66 -1.11
N VAL A 219 7.40 -10.31 -1.54
CA VAL A 219 7.40 -11.73 -1.89
C VAL A 219 8.37 -12.00 -3.04
N LEU A 220 8.39 -11.16 -4.07
CA LEU A 220 9.31 -11.31 -5.20
C LEU A 220 10.78 -11.24 -4.76
N ASP A 221 11.11 -10.34 -3.85
CA ASP A 221 12.46 -10.25 -3.29
C ASP A 221 12.84 -11.51 -2.50
N VAL A 222 11.93 -12.02 -1.66
CA VAL A 222 12.15 -13.28 -0.92
C VAL A 222 12.36 -14.45 -1.88
N VAL A 223 11.52 -14.58 -2.91
CA VAL A 223 11.62 -15.64 -3.93
C VAL A 223 12.94 -15.53 -4.70
N LYS A 224 13.36 -14.34 -5.11
CA LYS A 224 14.66 -14.13 -5.79
C LYS A 224 15.82 -14.57 -4.91
N ARG A 225 15.82 -14.21 -3.62
CA ARG A 225 16.87 -14.64 -2.68
C ARG A 225 16.84 -16.16 -2.48
N ALA A 226 15.66 -16.76 -2.30
CA ALA A 226 15.51 -18.20 -2.20
C ALA A 226 16.05 -18.95 -3.43
N LEU A 227 15.78 -18.44 -4.64
CA LEU A 227 16.30 -19.01 -5.88
C LEU A 227 17.83 -18.86 -5.99
N GLN A 228 18.41 -17.79 -5.46
CA GLN A 228 19.86 -17.63 -5.39
C GLN A 228 20.47 -18.67 -4.44
N VAL A 229 19.91 -18.85 -3.24
CA VAL A 229 20.36 -19.87 -2.27
C VAL A 229 20.30 -21.27 -2.87
N LYS A 230 19.21 -21.63 -3.58
CA LYS A 230 19.11 -22.92 -4.29
C LYS A 230 20.19 -23.12 -5.35
N LYS A 231 20.63 -22.06 -6.03
CA LYS A 231 21.64 -22.14 -7.08
C LYS A 231 23.07 -22.22 -6.54
N THR A 232 23.38 -21.47 -5.49
CA THR A 232 24.74 -21.36 -4.94
C THR A 232 25.01 -22.34 -3.82
N GLY A 233 23.98 -22.91 -3.20
CA GLY A 233 24.09 -23.75 -2.00
C GLY A 233 24.54 -22.97 -0.75
N ALA A 234 24.65 -21.65 -0.83
CA ALA A 234 25.12 -20.78 0.24
C ALA A 234 24.02 -19.82 0.68
N GLY A 235 23.67 -19.86 1.97
CA GLY A 235 22.65 -19.02 2.58
C GLY A 235 21.74 -19.80 3.54
N ASP A 236 20.70 -19.13 4.01
CA ASP A 236 19.69 -19.71 4.90
C ASP A 236 18.94 -20.87 4.20
N SER A 237 19.09 -22.08 4.73
CA SER A 237 18.48 -23.30 4.20
C SER A 237 16.96 -23.29 4.25
N ASP A 238 16.38 -22.46 5.12
CA ASP A 238 14.93 -22.40 5.34
C ASP A 238 14.24 -21.42 4.38
N LEU A 239 15.01 -20.47 3.81
CA LEU A 239 14.50 -19.44 2.91
C LEU A 239 13.74 -20.00 1.68
N PRO A 240 14.18 -21.09 1.03
CA PRO A 240 13.38 -21.83 0.05
C PRO A 240 11.98 -22.23 0.51
N SER A 241 11.87 -22.77 1.73
CA SER A 241 10.59 -23.21 2.29
C SER A 241 9.71 -22.02 2.64
N ILE A 242 10.30 -20.93 3.17
CA ILE A 242 9.60 -19.67 3.43
C ILE A 242 9.02 -19.10 2.13
N ALA A 243 9.82 -19.04 1.07
CA ALA A 243 9.37 -18.56 -0.23
C ALA A 243 8.21 -19.41 -0.79
N GLU A 244 8.26 -20.73 -0.64
CA GLU A 244 7.18 -21.61 -1.06
C GLU A 244 5.89 -21.37 -0.26
N LYS A 245 5.98 -21.25 1.08
CA LYS A 245 4.83 -20.91 1.93
C LYS A 245 4.21 -19.58 1.53
N LEU A 246 5.03 -18.55 1.29
CA LEU A 246 4.54 -17.25 0.82
C LEU A 246 3.80 -17.40 -0.51
N LEU A 247 4.36 -18.10 -1.50
CA LEU A 247 3.68 -18.33 -2.79
C LEU A 247 2.33 -19.05 -2.63
N GLN A 248 2.24 -20.03 -1.71
CA GLN A 248 0.97 -20.72 -1.42
C GLN A 248 -0.07 -19.78 -0.81
N VAL A 249 0.32 -18.95 0.16
CA VAL A 249 -0.57 -17.96 0.79
C VAL A 249 -1.08 -16.96 -0.24
N HIS A 250 -0.26 -16.57 -1.22
CA HIS A 250 -0.62 -15.60 -2.28
C HIS A 250 -1.41 -16.21 -3.44
N LYS A 251 -1.53 -17.53 -3.53
CA LYS A 251 -2.24 -18.22 -4.62
C LYS A 251 -3.66 -17.67 -4.92
N PRO A 252 -4.48 -17.29 -3.91
CA PRO A 252 -5.81 -16.72 -4.17
C PRO A 252 -5.78 -15.42 -5.01
N LEU A 253 -4.70 -14.64 -4.97
CA LEU A 253 -4.58 -13.37 -5.71
C LEU A 253 -4.59 -13.54 -7.22
N VAL A 254 -4.47 -14.77 -7.75
CA VAL A 254 -4.67 -15.05 -9.18
C VAL A 254 -6.02 -14.53 -9.70
N THR A 255 -7.04 -14.43 -8.84
CA THR A 255 -8.35 -13.89 -9.23
C THR A 255 -8.32 -12.39 -9.52
N LEU A 256 -7.28 -11.66 -9.08
CA LEU A 256 -7.11 -10.24 -9.37
C LEU A 256 -6.53 -9.97 -10.75
N VAL A 257 -6.02 -10.98 -11.47
CA VAL A 257 -5.39 -10.76 -12.78
C VAL A 257 -6.37 -10.14 -13.80
N GLY A 258 -7.59 -10.69 -13.91
CA GLY A 258 -8.63 -10.11 -14.77
C GLY A 258 -8.97 -8.66 -14.38
N PRO A 259 -9.29 -8.40 -13.09
CA PRO A 259 -9.43 -7.04 -12.57
C PRO A 259 -8.28 -6.08 -12.88
N MET A 260 -7.01 -6.51 -12.74
CA MET A 260 -5.86 -5.66 -13.06
C MET A 260 -5.84 -5.29 -14.55
N ILE A 261 -6.20 -6.23 -15.45
CA ILE A 261 -6.33 -5.94 -16.88
C ILE A 261 -7.43 -4.90 -17.13
N ASN A 262 -8.58 -5.03 -16.45
CA ASN A 262 -9.69 -4.09 -16.59
C ASN A 262 -9.37 -2.68 -16.06
N LEU A 263 -8.38 -2.55 -15.18
CA LEU A 263 -7.89 -1.25 -14.68
C LEU A 263 -6.82 -0.60 -15.56
N LEU A 264 -6.26 -1.30 -16.55
CA LEU A 264 -5.26 -0.72 -17.44
C LEU A 264 -5.75 0.51 -18.24
N PRO A 265 -6.99 0.54 -18.78
CA PRO A 265 -7.51 1.72 -19.48
C PRO A 265 -8.14 2.76 -18.53
N ASN A 266 -7.86 2.71 -17.22
CA ASN A 266 -8.43 3.66 -16.26
C ASN A 266 -8.00 5.12 -16.59
N GLU A 267 -8.91 6.06 -16.37
CA GLU A 267 -8.67 7.50 -16.62
C GLU A 267 -7.61 8.09 -15.69
N ASP A 268 -7.51 7.58 -14.45
CA ASP A 268 -6.44 7.95 -13.53
C ASP A 268 -5.13 7.21 -13.89
N PRO A 269 -4.10 7.93 -14.35
CA PRO A 269 -2.83 7.33 -14.75
C PRO A 269 -2.10 6.65 -13.58
N SER A 270 -2.37 7.05 -12.34
CA SER A 270 -1.78 6.46 -11.14
C SER A 270 -2.32 5.05 -10.92
N ILE A 271 -3.65 4.89 -11.05
CA ILE A 271 -4.33 3.59 -10.98
C ILE A 271 -3.87 2.69 -12.12
N ALA A 272 -3.89 3.19 -13.36
CA ALA A 272 -3.46 2.41 -14.52
C ALA A 272 -1.99 1.94 -14.39
N LYS A 273 -1.09 2.81 -13.92
CA LYS A 273 0.33 2.49 -13.72
C LYS A 273 0.53 1.40 -12.67
N ILE A 274 -0.11 1.55 -11.50
CA ILE A 274 0.07 0.58 -10.41
C ILE A 274 -0.62 -0.75 -10.73
N ALA A 275 -1.76 -0.73 -11.41
CA ALA A 275 -2.43 -1.93 -11.90
C ALA A 275 -1.54 -2.71 -12.89
N LEU A 276 -0.85 -2.01 -13.80
CA LEU A 276 0.11 -2.62 -14.71
C LEU A 276 1.30 -3.25 -13.97
N HIS A 277 1.82 -2.58 -12.94
CA HIS A 277 2.92 -3.13 -12.16
C HIS A 277 2.49 -4.38 -11.38
N ASN A 278 1.37 -4.30 -10.67
CA ASN A 278 0.75 -5.41 -9.95
C ASN A 278 0.45 -6.59 -10.89
N LEU A 279 -0.08 -6.36 -12.09
CA LEU A 279 -0.28 -7.41 -13.10
C LEU A 279 1.04 -8.11 -13.44
N SER A 280 2.12 -7.36 -13.62
CA SER A 280 3.43 -7.95 -13.90
C SER A 280 3.96 -8.80 -12.76
N LEU A 281 3.80 -8.34 -11.51
CA LEU A 281 4.22 -9.06 -10.31
C LEU A 281 3.37 -10.32 -10.09
N LEU A 282 2.05 -10.22 -10.18
CA LEU A 282 1.12 -11.36 -10.06
C LEU A 282 1.45 -12.46 -11.06
N THR A 283 1.64 -12.10 -12.33
CA THR A 283 1.99 -13.07 -13.39
C THR A 283 3.37 -13.67 -13.22
N GLN A 284 4.30 -12.97 -12.55
CA GLN A 284 5.64 -13.47 -12.24
C GLN A 284 5.65 -14.46 -11.08
N LEU A 285 4.83 -14.23 -10.06
CA LEU A 285 4.86 -14.98 -8.81
C LEU A 285 3.92 -16.18 -8.79
N ILE A 286 2.67 -15.97 -9.17
CA ILE A 286 1.60 -16.95 -8.98
C ILE A 286 1.36 -17.76 -10.28
N GLY A 287 1.89 -17.27 -11.41
CA GLY A 287 1.60 -17.84 -12.72
C GLY A 287 0.11 -17.78 -13.05
N SER A 288 -0.32 -18.50 -14.09
CA SER A 288 -1.74 -18.61 -14.48
C SER A 288 -2.38 -19.95 -14.08
N GLU A 289 -1.90 -20.58 -13.01
CA GLU A 289 -2.38 -21.91 -12.60
C GLU A 289 -3.90 -21.91 -12.29
N GLY A 290 -4.67 -22.61 -13.14
CA GLY A 290 -5.91 -23.26 -12.74
C GLY A 290 -7.23 -22.52 -12.98
N LYS A 291 -7.25 -21.33 -13.59
CA LYS A 291 -8.50 -20.68 -14.02
C LYS A 291 -8.33 -20.07 -15.40
N ALA A 292 -9.38 -20.07 -16.22
CA ALA A 292 -9.38 -19.33 -17.48
C ALA A 292 -9.39 -17.83 -17.14
N ILE A 293 -8.21 -17.23 -17.06
CA ILE A 293 -8.04 -15.85 -16.61
C ILE A 293 -8.44 -14.86 -17.71
N LEU A 294 -8.16 -15.21 -18.97
CA LEU A 294 -8.39 -14.32 -20.10
C LEU A 294 -9.76 -14.54 -20.75
N SER A 295 -10.49 -13.45 -20.89
CA SER A 295 -11.68 -13.34 -21.72
C SER A 295 -11.33 -12.63 -23.04
N LYS A 296 -12.23 -12.67 -24.03
CA LYS A 296 -12.05 -11.90 -25.28
C LYS A 296 -11.91 -10.40 -25.00
N ASN A 297 -12.63 -9.88 -24.01
CA ASN A 297 -12.52 -8.47 -23.59
C ASN A 297 -11.12 -8.17 -23.03
N HIS A 298 -10.54 -9.07 -22.23
CA HIS A 298 -9.17 -8.90 -21.74
C HIS A 298 -8.16 -8.85 -22.89
N ILE A 299 -8.32 -9.69 -23.92
CA ILE A 299 -7.46 -9.66 -25.12
C ILE A 299 -7.59 -8.32 -25.86
N HIS A 300 -8.81 -7.80 -25.98
CA HIS A 300 -9.07 -6.48 -26.58
C HIS A 300 -8.35 -5.37 -25.82
N ILE A 301 -8.50 -5.33 -24.48
CA ILE A 301 -7.85 -4.33 -23.63
C ILE A 301 -6.32 -4.44 -23.72
N LEU A 302 -5.76 -5.65 -23.65
CA LEU A 302 -4.31 -5.85 -23.76
C LEU A 302 -3.79 -5.39 -25.13
N SER A 303 -4.54 -5.66 -26.20
CA SER A 303 -4.20 -5.23 -27.56
C SER A 303 -4.28 -3.70 -27.71
N SER A 304 -5.33 -3.07 -27.18
CA SER A 304 -5.46 -1.62 -27.22
C SER A 304 -4.35 -0.93 -26.43
N MET A 305 -4.03 -1.43 -25.23
CA MET A 305 -2.95 -0.91 -24.39
C MET A 305 -1.58 -1.06 -25.04
N LEU A 306 -1.30 -2.17 -25.74
CA LEU A 306 -0.05 -2.32 -26.49
C LEU A 306 0.11 -1.26 -27.58
N ARG A 307 -0.99 -0.85 -28.24
CA ARG A 307 -0.97 0.17 -29.31
C ARG A 307 -0.71 1.58 -28.78
N THR A 308 -1.21 1.90 -27.59
CA THR A 308 -1.17 3.26 -27.01
C THR A 308 -0.05 3.48 -26.00
N SER A 309 0.61 2.41 -25.56
CA SER A 309 1.68 2.47 -24.55
C SER A 309 3.04 2.86 -25.14
N ASP A 310 3.88 3.47 -24.29
CA ASP A 310 5.30 3.63 -24.57
C ASP A 310 6.07 2.29 -24.59
N THR A 311 7.28 2.29 -25.13
CA THR A 311 8.15 1.11 -25.27
C THR A 311 8.40 0.36 -23.95
N THR A 312 8.49 1.09 -22.83
CA THR A 312 8.76 0.50 -21.51
C THR A 312 7.55 -0.30 -21.03
N LYS A 313 6.35 0.31 -21.11
CA LYS A 313 5.08 -0.33 -20.78
C LYS A 313 4.77 -1.48 -21.74
N GLN A 314 5.05 -1.32 -23.04
CA GLN A 314 4.91 -2.40 -24.02
C GLN A 314 5.76 -3.62 -23.64
N LYS A 315 7.04 -3.44 -23.32
CA LYS A 315 7.92 -4.55 -22.87
C LYS A 315 7.35 -5.25 -21.63
N LEU A 316 6.81 -4.48 -20.67
CA LEU A 316 6.21 -5.03 -19.46
C LEU A 316 4.93 -5.83 -19.75
N LEU A 317 4.04 -5.26 -20.58
CA LEU A 317 2.81 -5.90 -21.04
C LEU A 317 3.10 -7.19 -21.81
N LEU A 318 4.04 -7.19 -22.75
CA LEU A 318 4.40 -8.38 -23.53
C LEU A 318 4.87 -9.52 -22.63
N ARG A 319 5.70 -9.23 -21.61
CA ARG A 319 6.12 -10.25 -20.64
C ARG A 319 4.95 -10.78 -19.81
N ALA A 320 4.06 -9.91 -19.36
CA ALA A 320 2.87 -10.31 -18.62
C ALA A 320 1.95 -11.19 -19.48
N ILE A 321 1.65 -10.77 -20.72
CA ILE A 321 0.85 -11.51 -21.70
C ILE A 321 1.47 -12.88 -21.96
N LYS A 322 2.78 -12.95 -22.20
CA LYS A 322 3.49 -14.21 -22.44
C LYS A 322 3.27 -15.19 -21.28
N ARG A 323 3.47 -14.74 -20.04
CA ARG A 323 3.26 -15.58 -18.85
C ARG A 323 1.80 -16.06 -18.72
N LEU A 324 0.84 -15.18 -18.99
CA LEU A 324 -0.59 -15.51 -18.92
C LEU A 324 -0.98 -16.62 -19.90
N ILE A 325 -0.58 -16.47 -21.16
CA ILE A 325 -0.94 -17.44 -22.21
C ILE A 325 -0.10 -18.71 -22.16
N SER A 326 1.16 -18.65 -21.71
CA SER A 326 2.00 -19.85 -21.59
C SER A 326 1.61 -20.74 -20.42
N GLY A 327 1.08 -20.18 -19.33
CA GLY A 327 0.74 -20.96 -18.13
C GLY A 327 -0.69 -21.54 -18.09
N ASP A 328 -1.59 -21.12 -18.99
CA ASP A 328 -2.95 -21.66 -19.07
C ASP A 328 -3.39 -21.90 -20.52
N LYS A 329 -3.64 -23.17 -20.85
CA LYS A 329 -4.05 -23.59 -22.20
C LYS A 329 -5.34 -22.92 -22.64
N ARG A 330 -6.30 -22.69 -21.74
CA ARG A 330 -7.56 -22.01 -22.12
C ARG A 330 -7.33 -20.55 -22.48
N SER A 331 -6.49 -19.85 -21.71
CA SER A 331 -6.08 -18.48 -22.00
C SER A 331 -5.34 -18.38 -23.35
N LEU A 332 -4.50 -19.39 -23.68
CA LEU A 332 -3.89 -19.52 -25.00
C LEU A 332 -4.94 -19.72 -26.10
N ASP A 333 -5.91 -20.62 -25.91
CA ASP A 333 -6.98 -20.89 -26.88
C ASP A 333 -7.86 -19.65 -27.12
N VAL A 334 -8.14 -18.86 -26.07
CA VAL A 334 -8.85 -17.58 -26.19
C VAL A 334 -8.03 -16.56 -26.99
N ALA A 335 -6.72 -16.45 -26.72
CA ALA A 335 -5.83 -15.56 -27.46
C ALA A 335 -5.64 -15.99 -28.93
N ARG A 336 -5.73 -17.30 -29.20
CA ARG A 336 -5.70 -17.91 -30.55
C ARG A 336 -7.04 -17.90 -31.26
N SER A 337 -8.13 -17.53 -30.59
CA SER A 337 -9.46 -17.63 -31.19
C SER A 337 -9.53 -16.77 -32.45
N ASN A 338 -9.44 -17.47 -33.59
CA ASN A 338 -9.11 -17.03 -34.95
C ASN A 338 -7.60 -16.77 -35.19
N THR A 339 -7.05 -17.37 -36.25
CA THR A 339 -5.67 -17.20 -36.78
C THR A 339 -5.29 -15.74 -37.13
N ASN A 340 -6.25 -14.82 -36.97
CA ASN A 340 -6.11 -13.38 -37.18
C ASN A 340 -6.64 -12.60 -35.97
N SER A 341 -6.37 -13.10 -34.76
CA SER A 341 -6.83 -12.46 -33.52
C SER A 341 -6.27 -11.05 -33.39
N GLU A 342 -7.02 -10.19 -32.71
CA GLU A 342 -6.65 -8.78 -32.51
C GLU A 342 -5.25 -8.61 -31.92
N LEU A 343 -4.86 -9.53 -31.02
CA LEU A 343 -3.54 -9.55 -30.42
C LEU A 343 -2.46 -9.86 -31.47
N THR A 344 -2.65 -10.87 -32.31
CA THR A 344 -1.70 -11.22 -33.38
C THR A 344 -1.51 -10.07 -34.37
N GLN A 345 -2.60 -9.40 -34.78
CA GLN A 345 -2.53 -8.22 -35.64
C GLN A 345 -1.77 -7.07 -34.98
N THR A 346 -2.05 -6.82 -33.71
CA THR A 346 -1.36 -5.78 -32.92
C THR A 346 0.13 -6.07 -32.80
N LEU A 347 0.51 -7.31 -32.51
CA LEU A 347 1.91 -7.74 -32.42
C LEU A 347 2.64 -7.59 -33.76
N GLN A 348 2.00 -7.95 -34.88
CA GLN A 348 2.58 -7.76 -36.22
C GLN A 348 2.79 -6.28 -36.56
N GLN A 349 1.84 -5.41 -36.21
CA GLN A 349 1.99 -3.95 -36.38
C GLN A 349 3.12 -3.42 -35.50
N LEU A 350 3.14 -3.82 -34.22
CA LEU A 350 4.16 -3.44 -33.27
C LEU A 350 5.57 -3.86 -33.73
N LYS A 351 5.71 -5.07 -34.30
CA LYS A 351 6.98 -5.56 -34.85
C LYS A 351 7.49 -4.67 -35.98
N LYS A 352 6.61 -4.18 -36.85
CA LYS A 352 6.99 -3.26 -37.95
C LYS A 352 7.49 -1.93 -37.40
N SER A 353 6.80 -1.35 -36.42
CA SER A 353 7.24 -0.11 -35.77
C SER A 353 8.57 -0.30 -35.04
N ALA A 354 8.72 -1.38 -34.26
CA ALA A 354 9.93 -1.71 -33.53
C ALA A 354 11.14 -1.94 -34.45
N ALA A 355 10.92 -2.53 -35.63
CA ALA A 355 11.95 -2.70 -36.65
C ALA A 355 12.40 -1.36 -37.26
N SER A 356 11.48 -0.41 -37.44
CA SER A 356 11.82 0.96 -37.87
C SER A 356 12.65 1.71 -36.82
N GLU A 357 12.44 1.43 -35.54
CA GLU A 357 13.17 2.04 -34.41
C GLU A 357 14.42 1.25 -33.99
N ALA A 358 14.72 0.12 -34.65
CA ALA A 358 15.81 -0.80 -34.32
C ALA A 358 15.81 -1.33 -32.87
N ASP A 359 14.65 -1.44 -32.21
CA ASP A 359 14.54 -2.01 -30.86
C ASP A 359 14.52 -3.55 -30.89
N ALA A 360 15.72 -4.15 -31.00
CA ALA A 360 15.91 -5.60 -31.02
C ALA A 360 15.31 -6.30 -29.78
N GLY A 361 15.31 -5.62 -28.63
CA GLY A 361 14.76 -6.16 -27.39
C GLY A 361 13.24 -6.31 -27.48
N LEU A 362 12.53 -5.31 -28.00
CA LEU A 362 11.10 -5.36 -28.21
C LEU A 362 10.72 -6.43 -29.24
N ILE A 363 11.45 -6.49 -30.37
CA ILE A 363 11.23 -7.49 -31.43
C ILE A 363 11.32 -8.92 -30.88
N SER A 364 12.34 -9.21 -30.06
CA SER A 364 12.48 -10.55 -29.46
C SER A 364 11.29 -10.95 -28.59
N HIS A 365 10.73 -10.04 -27.79
CA HIS A 365 9.54 -10.33 -26.98
C HIS A 365 8.30 -10.57 -27.84
N ILE A 366 8.17 -9.85 -28.96
CA ILE A 366 7.07 -10.00 -29.91
C ILE A 366 7.17 -11.35 -30.63
N ASP A 367 8.36 -11.74 -31.09
CA ASP A 367 8.57 -12.99 -31.81
C ASP A 367 8.29 -14.22 -30.95
N ASP A 368 8.71 -14.20 -29.69
CA ASP A 368 8.37 -15.23 -28.71
C ASP A 368 6.85 -15.40 -28.56
N LEU A 369 6.10 -14.30 -28.52
CA LEU A 369 4.64 -14.30 -28.40
C LEU A 369 3.96 -14.76 -29.68
N LEU A 370 4.42 -14.29 -30.85
CA LEU A 370 3.89 -14.72 -32.14
C LEU A 370 4.10 -16.23 -32.36
N HIS A 371 5.25 -16.77 -31.95
CA HIS A 371 5.51 -18.22 -31.99
C HIS A 371 4.54 -19.02 -31.09
N LEU A 372 4.04 -18.44 -30.01
CA LEU A 372 3.04 -19.09 -29.18
C LEU A 372 1.63 -19.01 -29.79
N LEU A 373 1.33 -17.97 -30.55
CA LEU A 373 -0.02 -17.70 -31.07
C LEU A 373 -0.30 -18.29 -32.46
N LEU A 374 0.74 -18.43 -33.29
CA LEU A 374 0.71 -19.07 -34.61
C LEU A 374 1.02 -20.57 -34.48
#